data_AF-A0AA36HGP7-F1
#
_entry.id   AF-A0AA36HGP7-F1
#
_cell.length_a   1.000
_cell.length_b   1.000
_cell.length_c   1.000
_cell.angle_alpha   90.00
_cell.angle_beta   90.00
_cell.angle_gamma   90.00
#
_symmetry.space_group_name_H-M   'P 1'
#
loop_
_entity.id
_entity.type
_entity.pdbx_description
1 polymer ?
#
loop_
_entity_poly.entity_id
_entity_poly.type
_entity_poly.pdbx_seq_one_letter_code
_entity_poly.pdbx_strand_id
1 'polypeptide(L)'
;MSFTSPVVIFISLLLFFAVMVNTEDEDDSDQERQRHSARGITYRRRQPVCVHGKPLNGECECEQDYIGRHCEKKKHCASFRRFRNGTCPSCIPGYYGDYCEEIHCVHGEPSQMETKCECESPYSGTFCDELNTKNVYSYYNRRVYLLGPLGALSLIPMIALYMGCEYMAGKRRVKRVGQMLVGQNISVGEDVLQHLLSKRVSVV
;
A
#
# COMPACT_ATOMS: atom_id res chain seq x y z
N MET A 1 29.84 -34.19 20.99
CA MET A 1 29.63 -33.83 19.58
C MET A 1 28.21 -33.32 19.45
N SER A 2 28.03 -32.00 19.51
CA SER A 2 26.72 -31.36 19.60
C SER A 2 26.16 -31.17 18.21
N PHE A 3 25.04 -31.84 17.92
CA PHE A 3 24.28 -31.66 16.69
C PHE A 3 23.55 -30.31 16.72
N THR A 4 24.15 -29.28 16.15
CA THR A 4 23.40 -28.07 15.76
C THR A 4 22.64 -28.41 14.47
N SER A 5 21.35 -28.69 14.62
CA SER A 5 20.46 -28.94 13.49
C SER A 5 20.43 -27.71 12.58
N PRO A 6 20.60 -27.85 11.25
CA PRO A 6 20.61 -26.72 10.31
C PRO A 6 19.34 -25.87 10.39
N VAL A 7 18.22 -26.47 10.83
CA VAL A 7 16.93 -25.79 11.03
C VAL A 7 17.02 -24.69 12.10
N VAL A 8 17.81 -24.89 13.16
CA VAL A 8 17.93 -23.92 14.26
C VAL A 8 18.74 -22.69 13.81
N ILE A 9 19.72 -22.89 12.93
CA ILE A 9 20.53 -21.81 12.35
C ILE A 9 19.66 -20.97 11.41
N PHE A 10 18.83 -21.60 10.58
CA PHE A 10 17.92 -20.90 9.68
C PHE A 10 16.85 -20.09 10.41
N ILE A 11 16.28 -20.61 11.50
CA ILE A 11 15.29 -19.88 12.31
C ILE A 11 15.95 -18.69 13.01
N SER A 12 17.17 -18.86 13.52
CA SER A 12 17.93 -17.78 14.17
C SER A 12 18.30 -16.67 13.19
N LEU A 13 18.64 -17.00 11.94
CA LEU A 13 18.92 -16.04 10.88
C LEU A 13 17.65 -15.31 10.42
N LEU A 14 16.53 -16.00 10.29
CA LEU A 14 15.23 -15.38 9.96
C LEU A 14 14.76 -14.39 11.02
N LEU A 15 14.97 -14.71 12.31
CA LEU A 15 14.66 -13.80 13.42
C LEU A 15 15.61 -12.60 13.44
N PHE A 16 16.90 -12.79 13.12
CA PHE A 16 17.86 -11.67 13.02
C PHE A 16 17.52 -10.69 11.89
N PHE A 17 17.09 -11.20 10.73
CA PHE A 17 16.63 -10.35 9.62
C PHE A 17 15.31 -9.63 9.93
N ALA A 18 14.41 -10.24 10.72
CA ALA A 18 13.17 -9.59 11.14
C ALA A 18 13.39 -8.41 12.11
N VAL A 19 14.44 -8.47 12.95
CA VAL A 19 14.78 -7.38 13.89
C VAL A 19 15.43 -6.18 13.19
N MET A 20 16.19 -6.40 12.11
CA MET A 20 16.86 -5.32 11.36
C MET A 20 15.91 -4.49 10.46
N VAL A 21 14.64 -4.87 10.32
CA VAL A 21 13.65 -4.17 9.47
C VAL A 21 12.88 -3.08 10.24
N ASN A 22 13.06 -2.95 11.55
CA ASN A 22 12.46 -1.88 12.36
C ASN A 22 13.47 -0.78 12.70
N THR A 23 13.95 -0.07 11.69
CA THR A 23 14.48 1.29 11.91
C THR A 23 13.48 2.25 11.30
N GLU A 24 12.75 2.92 12.18
CA GLU A 24 11.90 4.08 11.90
C GLU A 24 12.82 5.20 11.39
N ASP A 25 12.56 5.68 10.17
CA ASP A 25 13.19 6.89 9.65
C ASP A 25 12.33 8.09 10.06
N GLU A 26 12.86 8.92 10.95
CA GLU A 26 12.35 10.28 11.22
C GLU A 26 12.69 11.16 10.01
N ASP A 27 11.66 11.64 9.31
CA ASP A 27 11.75 12.74 8.35
C ASP A 27 11.92 14.06 9.12
N ASP A 28 12.97 14.84 8.82
CA ASP A 28 12.91 16.29 9.04
C ASP A 28 13.51 17.06 7.86
N SER A 29 12.84 18.17 7.60
CA SER A 29 12.58 18.76 6.29
C SER A 29 13.40 20.02 6.03
N ASP A 30 13.65 20.26 4.74
CA ASP A 30 14.32 21.45 4.19
C ASP A 30 13.73 22.77 4.72
N GLN A 31 14.58 23.60 5.35
CA GLN A 31 14.23 24.97 5.74
C GLN A 31 15.07 26.01 4.96
N GLU A 32 14.73 26.20 3.68
CA GLU A 32 14.98 27.47 2.99
C GLU A 32 13.68 28.29 2.96
N ARG A 33 13.60 29.40 3.71
CA ARG A 33 13.18 30.69 3.13
C ARG A 33 13.25 31.88 4.10
N GLN A 34 14.00 32.86 3.60
CA GLN A 34 13.66 34.29 3.54
C GLN A 34 13.69 35.11 4.84
N ARG A 35 14.84 35.77 4.96
CA ARG A 35 15.11 36.97 5.75
C ARG A 35 14.02 38.04 5.58
N HIS A 36 13.61 38.53 6.74
CA HIS A 36 12.71 39.64 6.99
C HIS A 36 13.11 40.92 6.24
N SER A 37 12.24 41.37 5.34
CA SER A 37 12.20 42.78 4.91
C SER A 37 11.16 43.50 5.77
N ALA A 38 11.65 44.19 6.80
CA ALA A 38 10.86 45.14 7.56
C ALA A 38 10.57 46.38 6.69
N ARG A 39 9.32 46.50 6.22
CA ARG A 39 8.76 47.75 5.70
C ARG A 39 7.44 48.01 6.42
N GLY A 40 7.34 49.21 6.99
CA GLY A 40 6.29 49.64 7.91
C GLY A 40 4.87 49.36 7.41
N ILE A 41 4.05 48.81 8.30
CA ILE A 41 2.66 48.47 8.02
C ILE A 41 1.79 49.62 8.53
N THR A 42 1.37 50.49 7.60
CA THR A 42 0.10 51.19 7.75
C THR A 42 -0.99 50.12 7.78
N TYR A 43 -1.75 50.07 8.88
CA TYR A 43 -2.81 49.09 9.13
C TYR A 43 -4.03 49.39 8.22
N ARG A 44 -3.89 49.25 6.90
CA ARG A 44 -5.05 49.03 6.03
C ARG A 44 -5.59 47.66 6.41
N ARG A 45 -6.78 47.59 7.00
CA ARG A 45 -7.51 46.33 7.23
C ARG A 45 -7.55 45.57 5.89
N ARG A 46 -6.67 44.58 5.73
CA ARG A 46 -6.69 43.71 4.55
C ARG A 46 -7.95 42.88 4.68
N GLN A 47 -8.79 42.92 3.65
CA GLN A 47 -9.99 42.09 3.60
C GLN A 47 -9.57 40.61 3.65
N PRO A 48 -10.32 39.74 4.35
CA PRO A 48 -10.01 38.31 4.38
C PRO A 48 -10.07 37.72 2.97
N VAL A 49 -9.24 36.71 2.72
CA VAL A 49 -9.31 35.93 1.47
C VAL A 49 -10.46 34.94 1.62
N CYS A 50 -11.40 34.96 0.68
CA CYS A 50 -12.53 34.04 0.62
C CYS A 50 -12.39 33.22 -0.67
N VAL A 51 -12.44 31.90 -0.59
CA VAL A 51 -12.28 31.00 -1.74
C VAL A 51 -13.57 30.98 -2.56
N HIS A 52 -14.70 30.70 -1.90
CA HIS A 52 -16.03 30.62 -2.50
C HIS A 52 -17.02 31.58 -1.80
N GLY A 53 -16.75 32.88 -1.92
CA GLY A 53 -17.56 33.89 -1.25
C GLY A 53 -17.02 35.30 -1.45
N LYS A 54 -17.61 36.25 -0.72
CA LYS A 54 -17.21 37.66 -0.76
C LYS A 54 -16.88 38.16 0.64
N PRO A 55 -15.84 39.00 0.79
CA PRO A 55 -15.54 39.61 2.08
C PRO A 55 -16.59 40.68 2.40
N LEU A 56 -17.31 40.50 3.50
CA LEU A 56 -18.25 41.48 4.06
C LEU A 56 -17.87 41.78 5.51
N ASN A 57 -17.69 43.05 5.83
CA ASN A 57 -17.40 43.53 7.19
C ASN A 57 -16.17 42.88 7.88
N GLY A 58 -15.24 42.31 7.11
CA GLY A 58 -14.05 41.65 7.65
C GLY A 58 -14.22 40.14 7.89
N GLU A 59 -15.34 39.56 7.49
CA GLU A 59 -15.61 38.13 7.47
C GLU A 59 -15.97 37.68 6.04
N CYS A 60 -15.91 36.37 5.76
CA CYS A 60 -16.32 35.83 4.47
C CYS A 60 -17.80 35.44 4.50
N GLU A 61 -18.60 36.06 3.63
CA GLU A 61 -19.94 35.58 3.32
C GLU A 61 -19.82 34.50 2.22
N CYS A 62 -20.10 33.26 2.59
CA CYS A 62 -19.97 32.11 1.70
C CYS A 62 -21.14 31.96 0.73
N GLU A 63 -20.84 31.42 -0.44
CA GLU A 63 -21.85 30.95 -1.38
C GLU A 63 -22.71 29.82 -0.75
N GLN A 64 -23.90 29.60 -1.30
CA GLN A 64 -24.94 28.77 -0.66
C GLN A 64 -24.47 27.33 -0.35
N ASP A 65 -23.61 26.77 -1.19
CA ASP A 65 -23.07 25.41 -1.07
C ASP A 65 -21.67 25.34 -0.43
N TYR A 66 -21.18 26.43 0.16
CA TYR A 66 -19.87 26.48 0.81
C TYR A 66 -19.98 26.97 2.27
N ILE A 67 -19.01 26.58 3.08
CA ILE A 67 -18.87 26.93 4.49
C ILE A 67 -17.39 26.93 4.90
N GLY A 68 -17.11 27.37 6.13
CA GLY A 68 -15.76 27.55 6.64
C GLY A 68 -15.44 29.02 6.79
N ARG A 69 -14.33 29.32 7.47
CA ARG A 69 -13.93 30.71 7.77
C ARG A 69 -13.56 31.48 6.50
N HIS A 70 -13.09 30.76 5.50
CA HIS A 70 -12.67 31.25 4.19
C HIS A 70 -13.51 30.66 3.06
N CYS A 71 -14.65 30.03 3.38
CA CYS A 71 -15.52 29.35 2.43
C CYS A 71 -14.81 28.23 1.64
N GLU A 72 -13.92 27.52 2.31
CA GLU A 72 -13.06 26.48 1.75
C GLU A 72 -13.74 25.10 1.69
N LYS A 73 -14.74 24.83 2.54
CA LYS A 73 -15.43 23.54 2.60
C LYS A 73 -16.72 23.57 1.79
N LYS A 74 -16.94 22.54 0.98
CA LYS A 74 -18.18 22.35 0.21
C LYS A 74 -19.20 21.54 1.01
N LYS A 75 -20.48 21.90 0.93
CA LYS A 75 -21.59 21.19 1.54
C LYS A 75 -22.04 20.01 0.65
N HIS A 76 -22.09 18.79 1.19
CA HIS A 76 -22.47 17.57 0.46
C HIS A 76 -23.82 17.02 0.86
N CYS A 77 -24.85 17.81 0.58
CA CYS A 77 -26.20 17.52 1.02
C CYS A 77 -26.95 16.70 -0.02
N ALA A 78 -27.73 15.71 0.42
CA ALA A 78 -28.39 14.76 -0.48
C ALA A 78 -29.48 15.39 -1.36
N SER A 79 -30.01 16.56 -0.96
CA SER A 79 -30.98 17.32 -1.75
C SER A 79 -30.59 18.79 -1.81
N PHE A 80 -31.20 19.54 -2.73
CA PHE A 80 -31.06 21.00 -2.81
C PHE A 80 -31.82 21.75 -1.71
N ARG A 81 -32.61 21.06 -0.88
CA ARG A 81 -33.33 21.70 0.24
C ARG A 81 -32.35 22.04 1.36
N ARG A 82 -32.55 23.20 1.99
CA ARG A 82 -31.78 23.68 3.14
C ARG A 82 -32.76 24.15 4.21
N PHE A 83 -32.41 23.98 5.48
CA PHE A 83 -33.15 24.60 6.56
C PHE A 83 -32.90 26.12 6.57
N ARG A 84 -33.70 26.87 7.34
CA ARG A 84 -33.56 28.34 7.46
C ARG A 84 -32.18 28.78 7.92
N ASN A 85 -31.49 27.94 8.70
CA ASN A 85 -30.14 28.19 9.19
C ASN A 85 -29.06 27.82 8.16
N GLY A 86 -29.44 27.37 6.97
CA GLY A 86 -28.51 26.92 5.93
C GLY A 86 -28.00 25.49 6.10
N THR A 87 -28.38 24.79 7.17
CA THR A 87 -28.05 23.38 7.44
C THR A 87 -28.78 22.43 6.50
N CYS A 88 -28.25 21.21 6.40
CA CYS A 88 -28.74 20.23 5.45
C CYS A 88 -29.72 19.23 6.09
N PRO A 89 -30.83 18.89 5.41
CA PRO A 89 -31.80 17.93 5.93
C PRO A 89 -31.25 16.51 5.99
N SER A 90 -30.36 16.16 5.08
CA SER A 90 -29.68 14.87 5.04
C SER A 90 -28.40 14.99 4.20
N CYS A 91 -27.36 14.23 4.56
CA CYS A 91 -26.10 14.18 3.85
C CYS A 91 -26.05 13.07 2.81
N ILE A 92 -25.22 13.26 1.79
CA ILE A 92 -24.84 12.19 0.86
C ILE A 92 -24.10 11.10 1.67
N PRO A 93 -24.27 9.80 1.37
CA PRO A 93 -23.53 8.74 2.05
C PRO A 93 -22.01 9.01 2.05
N GLY A 94 -21.38 8.84 3.22
CA GLY A 94 -19.96 9.12 3.43
C GLY A 94 -19.64 10.55 3.88
N TYR A 95 -20.63 11.44 3.94
CA TYR A 95 -20.49 12.80 4.51
C TYR A 95 -21.34 12.97 5.76
N TYR A 96 -20.88 13.81 6.68
CA TYR A 96 -21.53 14.10 7.96
C TYR A 96 -21.27 15.55 8.42
N GLY A 97 -21.90 15.93 9.53
CA GLY A 97 -21.94 17.31 10.04
C GLY A 97 -23.28 17.99 9.76
N ASP A 98 -23.50 19.15 10.38
CA ASP A 98 -24.74 19.92 10.25
C ASP A 98 -24.95 20.48 8.82
N TYR A 99 -23.84 20.69 8.09
CA TYR A 99 -23.82 21.17 6.72
C TYR A 99 -23.25 20.13 5.75
N CYS A 100 -23.04 18.88 6.20
CA CYS A 100 -22.43 17.80 5.43
C CYS A 100 -21.04 18.19 4.88
N GLU A 101 -20.25 18.85 5.72
CA GLU A 101 -18.94 19.42 5.42
C GLU A 101 -17.77 18.52 5.83
N GLU A 102 -18.04 17.43 6.55
CA GLU A 102 -17.04 16.46 6.98
C GLU A 102 -17.17 15.18 6.16
N ILE A 103 -16.03 14.62 5.75
CA ILE A 103 -15.95 13.40 4.93
C ILE A 103 -15.41 12.26 5.79
N HIS A 104 -15.98 11.07 5.64
CA HIS A 104 -15.52 9.86 6.31
C HIS A 104 -14.54 9.11 5.39
N CYS A 105 -13.28 9.03 5.79
CA CYS A 105 -12.23 8.31 5.07
C CYS A 105 -12.02 6.93 5.70
N VAL A 106 -12.02 5.86 4.89
CA VAL A 106 -11.83 4.49 5.38
C VAL A 106 -10.35 4.18 5.64
N HIS A 107 -9.48 4.52 4.67
CA HIS A 107 -8.02 4.31 4.76
C HIS A 107 -7.27 5.61 4.43
N GLY A 108 -7.19 6.51 5.41
CA GLY A 108 -6.52 7.80 5.28
C GLY A 108 -7.12 8.84 6.20
N GLU A 109 -6.78 10.10 5.96
CA GLU A 109 -7.21 11.23 6.78
C GLU A 109 -7.97 12.29 5.97
N PRO A 110 -8.93 13.01 6.58
CA PRO A 110 -9.61 14.11 5.91
C PRO A 110 -8.67 15.33 5.78
N SER A 111 -8.64 15.93 4.60
CA SER A 111 -7.84 17.15 4.37
C SER A 111 -8.39 18.34 5.16
N GLN A 112 -7.50 19.21 5.65
CA GLN A 112 -7.91 20.40 6.41
C GLN A 112 -8.51 21.50 5.53
N MET A 113 -8.10 21.56 4.26
CA MET A 113 -8.42 22.68 3.36
C MET A 113 -9.61 22.38 2.44
N GLU A 114 -9.91 21.12 2.19
CA GLU A 114 -10.97 20.69 1.28
C GLU A 114 -11.74 19.52 1.88
N THR A 115 -12.98 19.31 1.44
CA THR A 115 -13.78 18.12 1.80
C THR A 115 -13.37 16.91 0.96
N LYS A 116 -12.13 16.45 1.14
CA LYS A 116 -11.54 15.30 0.43
C LYS A 116 -10.69 14.47 1.38
N CYS A 117 -10.56 13.19 1.07
CA CYS A 117 -9.67 12.28 1.80
C CYS A 117 -8.28 12.26 1.17
N GLU A 118 -7.26 12.31 2.03
CA GLU A 118 -5.87 12.02 1.70
C GLU A 118 -5.63 10.53 1.96
N CYS A 119 -5.70 9.72 0.90
CA CYS A 119 -5.67 8.27 1.01
C CYS A 119 -4.28 7.72 1.29
N GLU A 120 -4.20 6.73 2.17
CA GLU A 120 -2.99 5.94 2.36
C GLU A 120 -2.78 5.01 1.16
N SER A 121 -1.53 4.91 0.67
CA SER A 121 -1.22 3.95 -0.40
C SER A 121 -1.30 2.50 0.13
N PRO A 122 -1.92 1.54 -0.61
CA PRO A 122 -2.32 1.60 -2.02
C PRO A 122 -3.82 1.95 -2.27
N TYR A 123 -4.55 2.41 -1.25
CA TYR A 123 -5.97 2.72 -1.36
C TYR A 123 -6.23 3.98 -2.18
N SER A 124 -7.45 4.07 -2.72
CA SER A 124 -7.87 5.15 -3.62
C SER A 124 -9.40 5.32 -3.56
N GLY A 125 -9.93 6.25 -4.36
CA GLY A 125 -11.35 6.60 -4.35
C GLY A 125 -11.63 7.86 -3.53
N THR A 126 -12.87 8.34 -3.56
CA THR A 126 -13.27 9.55 -2.82
C THR A 126 -13.22 9.36 -1.30
N PHE A 127 -13.51 8.14 -0.82
CA PHE A 127 -13.52 7.78 0.59
C PHE A 127 -12.38 6.82 0.98
N CYS A 128 -11.41 6.61 0.08
CA CYS A 128 -10.27 5.69 0.28
C CYS A 128 -10.68 4.23 0.55
N ASP A 129 -11.75 3.78 -0.07
CA ASP A 129 -12.32 2.43 0.04
C ASP A 129 -12.00 1.55 -1.18
N GLU A 130 -11.51 2.14 -2.27
CA GLU A 130 -11.19 1.41 -3.50
C GLU A 130 -9.76 0.88 -3.50
N LEU A 131 -9.63 -0.45 -3.63
CA LEU A 131 -8.35 -1.13 -3.78
C LEU A 131 -8.16 -1.62 -5.23
N ASN A 132 -7.48 -0.81 -6.05
CA ASN A 132 -7.22 -1.18 -7.44
C ASN A 132 -5.94 -2.03 -7.56
N THR A 133 -6.01 -3.13 -8.32
CA THR A 133 -4.86 -4.01 -8.58
C THR A 133 -3.66 -3.26 -9.14
N LYS A 134 -3.88 -2.24 -9.99
CA LYS A 134 -2.80 -1.39 -10.52
C LYS A 134 -2.05 -0.66 -9.39
N ASN A 135 -2.78 -0.10 -8.43
CA ASN A 135 -2.19 0.64 -7.31
C ASN A 135 -1.45 -0.29 -6.36
N VAL A 136 -2.04 -1.46 -6.09
CA VAL A 136 -1.42 -2.53 -5.31
C VAL A 136 -0.09 -2.96 -5.94
N TYR A 137 -0.10 -3.30 -7.23
CA TYR A 137 1.12 -3.70 -7.94
C TYR A 137 2.16 -2.57 -7.96
N SER A 138 1.73 -1.33 -8.23
CA SER A 138 2.66 -0.20 -8.22
C SER A 138 3.28 0.04 -6.84
N TYR A 139 2.50 -0.09 -5.77
CA TYR A 139 2.96 0.09 -4.39
C TYR A 139 3.97 -0.98 -4.00
N TYR A 140 3.64 -2.26 -4.20
CA TYR A 140 4.54 -3.36 -3.86
C TYR A 140 5.78 -3.38 -4.74
N ASN A 141 5.65 -3.11 -6.05
CA ASN A 141 6.81 -3.02 -6.93
C ASN A 141 7.74 -1.90 -6.45
N ARG A 142 7.23 -0.71 -6.17
CA ARG A 142 8.03 0.41 -5.63
C ARG A 142 8.71 0.01 -4.32
N ARG A 143 8.00 -0.62 -3.40
CA ARG A 143 8.54 -1.05 -2.09
C ARG A 143 9.62 -2.11 -2.24
N VAL A 144 9.45 -3.07 -3.16
CA VAL A 144 10.48 -4.07 -3.49
C VAL A 144 11.70 -3.43 -4.14
N TYR A 145 11.52 -2.44 -5.03
CA TYR A 145 12.64 -1.65 -5.56
C TYR A 145 13.38 -0.88 -4.47
N LEU A 146 12.66 -0.37 -3.46
CA LEU A 146 13.23 0.32 -2.31
C LEU A 146 14.05 -0.62 -1.41
N LEU A 147 13.59 -1.86 -1.25
CA LEU A 147 14.32 -2.94 -0.55
C LEU A 147 15.53 -3.47 -1.35
N GLY A 148 15.68 -3.08 -2.62
CA GLY A 148 16.82 -3.45 -3.46
C GLY A 148 17.03 -4.97 -3.59
N PRO A 149 18.28 -5.46 -3.62
CA PRO A 149 18.57 -6.89 -3.83
C PRO A 149 18.04 -7.80 -2.69
N LEU A 150 17.74 -7.26 -1.51
CA LEU A 150 17.14 -8.01 -0.39
C LEU A 150 15.73 -8.53 -0.74
N GLY A 151 14.98 -7.78 -1.55
CA GLY A 151 13.68 -8.24 -2.07
C GLY A 151 13.82 -9.50 -2.92
N ALA A 152 14.84 -9.58 -3.77
CA ALA A 152 15.13 -10.76 -4.57
C ALA A 152 15.63 -11.96 -3.72
N LEU A 153 16.34 -11.70 -2.63
CA LEU A 153 16.77 -12.74 -1.69
C LEU A 153 15.57 -13.46 -1.03
N SER A 154 14.44 -12.78 -0.85
CA SER A 154 13.21 -13.38 -0.30
C SER A 154 12.56 -14.43 -1.22
N LEU A 155 12.84 -14.39 -2.53
CA LEU A 155 12.35 -15.38 -3.50
C LEU A 155 13.21 -16.66 -3.52
N ILE A 156 14.45 -16.59 -3.04
CA ILE A 156 15.39 -17.72 -3.07
C ILE A 156 14.88 -18.92 -2.25
N PRO A 157 14.33 -18.77 -1.03
CA PRO A 157 13.73 -19.88 -0.29
C PRO A 157 12.58 -20.56 -1.03
N MET A 158 11.70 -19.78 -1.68
CA MET A 158 10.59 -20.33 -2.46
C MET A 158 11.07 -21.10 -3.69
N ILE A 159 12.08 -20.59 -4.38
CA ILE A 159 12.71 -21.26 -5.52
C ILE A 159 13.41 -22.56 -5.07
N ALA A 160 14.13 -22.53 -3.95
CA ALA A 160 14.81 -23.71 -3.41
C ALA A 160 13.82 -24.81 -2.99
N LEU A 161 12.71 -24.44 -2.35
CA LEU A 161 11.63 -25.37 -2.01
C LEU A 161 11.00 -25.97 -3.28
N TYR A 162 10.70 -25.15 -4.29
CA TYR A 162 10.17 -25.61 -5.56
C TYR A 162 11.10 -26.63 -6.25
N MET A 163 12.38 -26.29 -6.37
CA MET A 163 13.40 -27.18 -6.96
C MET A 163 13.56 -28.48 -6.15
N GLY A 164 13.48 -28.40 -4.82
CA GLY A 164 13.50 -29.57 -3.94
C GLY A 164 12.31 -30.50 -4.14
N CYS A 165 11.11 -29.93 -4.34
CA CYS A 165 9.89 -30.68 -4.65
C CYS A 165 10.01 -31.42 -5.99
N GLU A 166 10.46 -30.74 -7.05
CA GLU A 166 10.70 -31.33 -8.38
C GLU A 166 11.71 -32.49 -8.31
N TYR A 167 12.83 -32.29 -7.61
CA TYR A 167 13.84 -33.32 -7.43
C TYR A 167 13.30 -34.57 -6.73
N MET A 168 12.56 -34.38 -5.63
CA MET A 168 11.94 -35.48 -4.88
C MET A 168 10.87 -36.22 -5.71
N ALA A 169 10.08 -35.48 -6.50
CA ALA A 169 9.08 -36.06 -7.41
C ALA A 169 9.74 -36.92 -8.50
N GLY A 170 10.83 -36.42 -9.10
CA GLY A 170 11.64 -37.17 -10.06
C GLY A 170 12.20 -38.46 -9.48
N LYS A 171 12.78 -38.40 -8.27
CA LYS A 171 13.31 -39.59 -7.58
C LYS A 171 12.23 -40.65 -7.33
N ARG A 172 11.03 -40.25 -6.91
CA ARG A 172 9.88 -41.17 -6.72
C ARG A 172 9.44 -41.80 -8.05
N ARG A 173 9.46 -41.04 -9.15
CA ARG A 173 9.11 -41.54 -10.50
C ARG A 173 10.06 -42.64 -10.94
N VAL A 174 11.37 -42.44 -10.79
CA VAL A 174 12.39 -43.44 -11.15
C VAL A 174 12.18 -44.72 -10.35
N LYS A 175 11.97 -44.61 -9.02
CA LYS A 175 11.76 -45.79 -8.16
C LYS A 175 10.53 -46.61 -8.56
N ARG A 176 9.41 -45.95 -8.91
CA ARG A 176 8.21 -46.65 -9.41
C ARG A 176 8.44 -47.36 -10.73
N VAL A 177 9.12 -46.71 -11.68
CA VAL A 177 9.40 -47.32 -12.99
C VAL A 177 10.40 -48.48 -12.87
N GLY A 178 11.42 -48.34 -12.01
CA GLY A 178 12.38 -49.40 -11.73
C GLY A 178 11.72 -50.65 -11.15
N GLN A 179 10.80 -50.48 -10.19
CA GLN A 179 10.03 -51.61 -9.63
C GLN A 179 9.17 -52.31 -10.68
N MET A 180 8.58 -51.58 -11.63
CA MET A 180 7.80 -52.16 -12.73
C MET A 180 8.70 -52.94 -13.73
N LEU A 181 9.93 -52.48 -13.96
CA LEU A 181 10.90 -53.14 -14.86
C LEU A 181 11.48 -54.42 -14.25
N VAL A 182 11.73 -54.44 -12.94
CA VAL A 182 12.16 -55.65 -12.21
C VAL A 182 11.09 -56.75 -12.30
N GLY A 183 9.79 -56.38 -12.25
CA GLY A 183 8.68 -57.32 -12.45
C GLY A 183 8.63 -57.95 -13.85
N GLN A 184 9.30 -57.35 -14.84
CA GLN A 184 9.42 -57.87 -16.20
C GLN A 184 10.75 -58.61 -16.46
N ASN A 185 11.52 -58.92 -15.40
CA ASN A 185 12.80 -59.64 -15.45
C ASN A 185 13.93 -58.91 -16.22
N ILE A 186 13.85 -57.58 -16.33
CA ILE A 186 14.89 -56.74 -16.94
C ILE A 186 15.67 -56.04 -15.83
N SER A 187 16.92 -56.43 -15.59
CA SER A 187 17.81 -55.80 -14.60
C SER A 187 18.49 -54.56 -15.18
N VAL A 188 17.87 -53.39 -15.02
CA VAL A 188 18.48 -52.10 -15.37
C VAL A 188 18.91 -51.38 -14.10
N GLY A 189 20.13 -50.85 -14.08
CA GLY A 189 20.65 -50.02 -12.99
C GLY A 189 19.84 -48.74 -12.80
N GLU A 190 19.68 -48.30 -11.54
CA GLU A 190 18.92 -47.09 -11.21
C GLU A 190 19.54 -45.82 -11.82
N ASP A 191 20.85 -45.79 -12.02
CA ASP A 191 21.65 -44.74 -12.64
C ASP A 191 21.34 -44.58 -14.13
N VAL A 192 21.29 -45.69 -14.87
CA VAL A 192 20.91 -45.71 -16.29
C VAL A 192 19.45 -45.27 -16.46
N LEU A 193 18.57 -45.70 -15.56
CA LEU A 193 17.16 -45.31 -15.57
C LEU A 193 16.96 -43.82 -15.28
N GLN A 194 17.71 -43.25 -14.34
CA GLN A 194 17.72 -41.80 -14.09
C GLN A 194 18.15 -41.03 -15.33
N HIS A 195 19.21 -41.49 -16.02
CA HIS A 195 19.74 -40.82 -17.20
C HIS A 195 18.79 -40.87 -18.42
N LEU A 196 18.04 -41.97 -18.58
CA LEU A 196 17.04 -42.10 -19.64
C LEU A 196 15.79 -41.26 -19.37
N LEU A 197 15.38 -41.17 -18.12
CA LEU A 197 14.20 -40.39 -17.72
C LEU A 197 14.48 -38.89 -17.70
N SER A 198 15.67 -38.45 -17.29
CA SER A 198 16.06 -37.03 -17.34
C SER A 198 16.21 -36.52 -18.78
N LYS A 199 16.85 -37.31 -19.66
CA LYS A 199 17.04 -36.98 -21.08
C LYS A 199 15.71 -36.89 -21.85
N ARG A 200 14.68 -37.64 -21.43
CA ARG A 200 13.34 -37.54 -22.04
C ARG A 200 12.57 -36.30 -21.58
N VAL A 201 12.83 -35.78 -20.38
CA VAL A 201 12.18 -34.57 -19.85
C VAL A 201 12.74 -33.29 -20.47
N SER A 202 14.01 -33.27 -20.89
CA SER A 202 14.65 -32.09 -21.51
C SER A 202 14.35 -31.89 -23.01
N VAL A 203 13.56 -32.78 -23.63
CA VAL A 203 13.24 -32.76 -25.07
C VAL A 203 11.78 -32.34 -25.33
N VAL A 204 11.06 -31.97 -24.27
CA VAL A 204 9.70 -31.38 -24.32
C VAL A 204 9.79 -29.94 -23.87
#